data_AF-A0A537HBB6-F1
#
_entry.id   AF-A0A537HBB6-F1
#
_cell.length_a   1.000
_cell.length_b   1.000
_cell.length_c   1.000
_cell.angle_alpha   90.00
_cell.angle_beta   90.00
_cell.angle_gamma   90.00
#
_symmetry.space_group_name_H-M   'P 1'
#
loop_
_entity.id
_entity.type
_entity.pdbx_description
1 polymer ?
#
loop_
_entity_poly.entity_id
_entity_poly.type
_entity_poly.pdbx_seq_one_letter_code
_entity_poly.pdbx_strand_id
1 'polypeptide(L)'
;MSFVADRVQPQTWTLFQSLRTRMRQLRGVTMKVQYEKESREPTPAFYYENRLLFHVHARGEEINATFHADQRARNRIVEDQSLDWRLRDQVNKRTWAAFTLRNLKDLAPFMDLVKAKYEHINQEATGKQPELRPIAF
;
A
#
# COMPACT_ATOMS: atom_id res chain seq x y z
N MET A 1 10.51 12.13 17.59
CA MET A 1 10.22 10.68 17.56
C MET A 1 9.09 10.43 16.55
N SER A 2 9.00 9.24 15.97
CA SER A 2 7.98 8.91 14.97
C SER A 2 6.73 8.39 15.66
N PHE A 3 5.57 9.02 15.48
CA PHE A 3 4.31 8.65 16.17
C PHE A 3 3.89 7.18 16.01
N VAL A 4 4.31 6.53 14.92
CA VAL A 4 4.09 5.08 14.73
C VAL A 4 4.96 4.27 15.69
N ALA A 5 6.22 4.65 15.88
CA ALA A 5 7.16 3.93 16.75
C ALA A 5 6.68 3.91 18.21
N ASP A 6 5.98 4.97 18.63
CA ASP A 6 5.46 5.12 19.99
C ASP A 6 4.23 4.22 20.27
N ARG A 7 3.68 3.55 19.25
CA ARG A 7 2.40 2.79 19.35
C ARG A 7 2.52 1.30 19.05
N VAL A 8 3.70 0.86 18.63
CA VAL A 8 3.89 -0.48 18.09
C VAL A 8 5.07 -1.17 18.76
N GLN A 9 5.04 -2.50 18.74
CA GLN A 9 6.18 -3.29 19.19
C GLN A 9 7.37 -3.15 18.24
N PRO A 10 8.61 -3.44 18.68
CA PRO A 10 9.82 -3.30 17.86
C PRO A 10 9.75 -4.06 16.51
N GLN A 11 9.11 -5.23 16.49
CA GLN A 11 8.95 -6.04 15.27
C GLN A 11 8.03 -5.34 14.27
N THR A 12 6.90 -4.83 14.74
CA THR A 12 5.92 -4.08 13.93
C THR A 12 6.49 -2.75 13.46
N TRP A 13 7.33 -2.09 14.28
CA TRP A 13 8.09 -0.92 13.85
C TRP A 13 9.05 -1.25 12.71
N THR A 14 9.78 -2.37 12.83
CA THR A 14 10.67 -2.86 11.77
C THR A 14 9.89 -3.17 10.49
N LEU A 15 8.73 -3.81 10.60
CA LEU A 15 7.82 -4.06 9.46
C LEU A 15 7.40 -2.76 8.77
N PHE A 16 7.01 -1.74 9.56
CA PHE A 16 6.66 -0.42 9.02
C PHE A 16 7.85 0.26 8.34
N GLN A 17 9.06 0.15 8.91
CA GLN A 17 10.29 0.65 8.28
C GLN A 17 10.54 -0.02 6.92
N SER A 18 10.39 -1.35 6.84
CA SER A 18 10.54 -2.10 5.59
C SER A 18 9.51 -1.64 4.54
N LEU A 19 8.24 -1.52 4.92
CA LEU A 19 7.19 -0.97 4.06
C LEU A 19 7.57 0.42 3.56
N ARG A 20 7.94 1.33 4.46
CA ARG A 20 8.31 2.71 4.13
C ARG A 20 9.50 2.77 3.17
N THR A 21 10.51 1.93 3.38
CA THR A 21 11.69 1.85 2.51
C THR A 21 11.32 1.38 1.11
N ARG A 22 10.49 0.33 0.99
CA ARG A 22 10.01 -0.15 -0.33
C ARG A 22 9.18 0.91 -1.05
N MET A 23 8.31 1.63 -0.35
CA MET A 23 7.55 2.73 -0.95
C MET A 23 8.43 3.87 -1.45
N ARG A 24 9.55 4.17 -0.77
CA ARG A 24 10.52 5.19 -1.21
C ARG A 24 11.29 4.80 -2.48
N GLN A 25 11.37 3.51 -2.80
CA GLN A 25 12.00 3.04 -4.04
C GLN A 25 11.10 3.28 -5.26
N LEU A 26 9.80 3.50 -5.07
CA LEU A 26 8.87 3.85 -6.15
C LEU A 26 8.96 5.35 -6.45
N ARG A 27 9.36 5.69 -7.68
CA ARG A 27 9.56 7.08 -8.09
C ARG A 27 8.25 7.87 -7.98
N GLY A 28 8.33 9.07 -7.41
CA GLY A 28 7.17 9.96 -7.28
C GLY A 28 6.19 9.57 -6.18
N VAL A 29 6.43 8.47 -5.43
CA VAL A 29 5.65 8.16 -4.25
C VAL A 29 6.03 9.10 -3.11
N THR A 30 5.01 9.64 -2.45
CA THR A 30 5.15 10.49 -1.27
C THR A 30 4.36 9.93 -0.10
N MET A 31 4.87 10.12 1.12
CA MET A 31 4.18 9.78 2.36
C MET A 31 3.68 11.08 3.01
N LYS A 32 2.39 11.13 3.34
CA LYS A 32 1.76 12.23 4.10
C LYS A 32 1.13 11.63 5.36
N VAL A 33 1.04 12.43 6.41
CA VAL A 33 0.28 12.05 7.60
C VAL A 33 -1.12 12.62 7.44
N GLN A 34 -2.13 11.75 7.44
CA GLN A 34 -3.53 12.14 7.53
C GLN A 34 -3.97 12.04 8.98
N TYR A 35 -5.02 12.78 9.32
CA TYR A 35 -5.72 12.62 10.58
C TYR A 35 -7.09 12.03 10.27
N GLU A 36 -7.39 10.87 10.84
CA GLU A 36 -8.75 10.34 10.78
C GLU A 36 -9.73 11.34 11.38
N LYS A 37 -10.86 11.56 10.70
CA LYS A 37 -11.83 12.60 11.09
C LYS A 37 -12.40 12.39 12.49
N GLU A 38 -12.62 11.12 12.86
CA GLU A 38 -13.30 10.76 14.11
C GLU A 38 -12.32 10.57 15.27
N SER A 39 -11.24 9.82 15.04
CA SER A 39 -10.27 9.48 16.09
C SER A 39 -9.18 10.54 16.27
N ARG A 40 -9.01 11.46 15.30
CA ARG A 40 -7.84 12.33 15.15
C ARG A 40 -6.52 11.56 15.19
N GLU A 41 -6.56 10.27 14.89
CA GLU A 41 -5.36 9.45 14.89
C GLU A 41 -4.50 9.86 13.69
N PRO A 42 -3.19 10.16 13.88
CA PRO A 42 -2.27 10.33 12.78
C PRO A 42 -2.05 8.99 12.09
N THR A 43 -2.25 8.97 10.78
CA THR A 43 -2.24 7.79 9.92
C THR A 43 -1.32 8.07 8.73
N PRO A 44 -0.20 7.32 8.57
CA PRO A 44 0.62 7.44 7.38
C PRO A 44 -0.17 6.99 6.14
N ALA A 45 -0.15 7.83 5.11
CA ALA A 45 -0.80 7.58 3.83
C ALA A 45 0.20 7.79 2.69
N PHE A 46 0.18 6.90 1.71
CA PHE A 46 1.10 6.88 0.58
C PHE A 46 0.37 7.27 -0.70
N TYR A 47 0.97 8.18 -1.47
CA TYR A 47 0.38 8.77 -2.67
C TYR A 47 1.34 8.66 -3.84
N TYR A 48 0.79 8.51 -5.04
CA TYR A 48 1.49 8.74 -6.30
C TYR A 48 0.69 9.75 -7.11
N GLU A 49 1.31 10.86 -7.52
CA GLU A 49 0.66 11.96 -8.27
C GLU A 49 -0.69 12.40 -7.68
N ASN A 50 -0.72 12.62 -6.36
CA ASN A 50 -1.92 12.95 -5.56
C ASN A 50 -3.01 11.87 -5.49
N ARG A 51 -2.85 10.72 -6.14
CA ARG A 51 -3.76 9.58 -6.00
C ARG A 51 -3.31 8.74 -4.80
N LEU A 52 -4.22 8.57 -3.84
CA LEU A 52 -3.96 7.73 -2.66
C LEU A 52 -3.74 6.30 -3.12
N LEU A 53 -2.60 5.70 -2.76
CA LEU A 53 -2.32 4.28 -2.93
C LEU A 53 -3.00 3.50 -1.81
N PHE A 54 -2.58 3.76 -0.57
CA PHE A 54 -3.12 3.17 0.65
C PHE A 54 -2.74 4.04 1.86
N HIS A 55 -3.37 3.78 3.00
CA HIS A 55 -2.95 4.30 4.30
C HIS A 55 -2.83 3.17 5.32
N VAL A 56 -2.17 3.41 6.45
CA VAL A 56 -1.93 2.37 7.45
C VAL A 56 -2.26 2.81 8.87
N HIS A 57 -2.89 1.91 9.62
CA HIS A 57 -3.07 2.01 11.06
C HIS A 57 -2.15 0.99 11.72
N ALA A 58 -1.14 1.46 12.44
CA ALA A 58 -0.14 0.59 13.07
C ALA A 58 -0.33 0.66 14.58
N ARG A 59 -0.69 -0.47 15.21
CA ARG A 59 -0.99 -0.56 16.63
C ARG A 59 -0.54 -1.91 17.19
N GLY A 60 0.19 -1.89 18.30
CA GLY A 60 0.64 -3.11 18.97
C GLY A 60 1.50 -3.98 18.04
N GLU A 61 0.98 -5.14 17.67
CA GLU A 61 1.70 -6.19 16.93
C GLU A 61 1.45 -6.18 15.42
N GLU A 62 0.51 -5.38 14.92
CA GLU A 62 0.09 -5.43 13.52
C GLU A 62 -0.08 -4.06 12.87
N ILE A 63 -0.01 -4.07 11.55
CA ILE A 63 -0.30 -2.93 10.69
C ILE A 63 -1.54 -3.29 9.86
N ASN A 64 -2.61 -2.52 10.03
CA ASN A 64 -3.79 -2.61 9.20
C ASN A 64 -3.67 -1.60 8.06
N ALA A 65 -3.40 -2.09 6.85
CA ALA A 65 -3.27 -1.27 5.64
C ALA A 65 -4.60 -1.22 4.88
N THR A 66 -5.13 -0.03 4.67
CA THR A 66 -6.33 0.18 3.87
C THR A 66 -5.95 0.63 2.48
N PHE A 67 -6.14 -0.27 1.52
CA PHE A 67 -5.92 -0.03 0.11
C PHE A 67 -7.17 0.57 -0.53
N HIS A 68 -7.00 1.66 -1.26
CA HIS A 68 -8.07 2.27 -2.05
C HIS A 68 -8.05 1.71 -3.48
N ALA A 69 -9.18 1.41 -4.10
CA ALA A 69 -9.25 1.16 -5.53
C ALA A 69 -10.62 1.55 -6.05
N ASP A 70 -10.65 2.52 -6.96
CA ASP A 70 -11.87 2.83 -7.71
C ASP A 70 -12.24 1.68 -8.66
N GLN A 71 -13.43 1.73 -9.25
CA GLN A 71 -13.93 0.64 -10.12
C GLN A 71 -12.94 0.26 -11.23
N ARG A 72 -12.27 1.25 -11.84
CA ARG A 72 -11.35 1.03 -12.95
C ARG A 72 -10.08 0.34 -12.48
N ALA A 73 -9.52 0.79 -11.36
CA ALA A 73 -8.39 0.16 -10.69
C ALA A 73 -8.72 -1.28 -10.29
N ARG A 74 -9.90 -1.52 -9.72
CA ARG A 74 -10.35 -2.87 -9.33
C ARG A 74 -10.41 -3.82 -10.51
N ASN A 75 -11.04 -3.43 -11.62
CA ASN A 75 -11.16 -4.30 -12.80
C ASN A 75 -9.78 -4.78 -13.29
N ARG A 76 -8.84 -3.84 -13.47
CA ARG A 76 -7.48 -4.19 -13.92
C ARG A 76 -6.71 -5.05 -12.90
N ILE A 77 -6.88 -4.80 -11.59
CA ILE A 77 -6.27 -5.64 -10.54
C ILE A 77 -6.85 -7.06 -10.56
N VAL A 78 -8.16 -7.21 -10.78
CA VAL A 78 -8.82 -8.52 -10.84
C VAL A 78 -8.36 -9.34 -12.05
N GLU A 79 -8.08 -8.66 -13.17
CA GLU A 79 -7.56 -9.27 -14.41
C GLU A 79 -6.08 -9.65 -14.34
N ASP A 80 -5.30 -9.07 -13.42
CA ASP A 80 -3.87 -9.33 -13.29
C ASP A 80 -3.57 -10.70 -12.66
N GLN A 81 -3.35 -11.72 -13.50
CA GLN A 81 -3.09 -13.08 -13.04
C GLN A 81 -1.75 -13.26 -12.31
N SER A 82 -0.85 -12.26 -12.32
CA SER A 82 0.39 -12.32 -11.55
C SER A 82 0.17 -12.11 -10.05
N LEU A 83 -0.97 -11.53 -9.66
CA LEU A 83 -1.34 -11.28 -8.27
C LEU A 83 -2.02 -12.49 -7.62
N ASP A 84 -1.75 -12.71 -6.33
CA ASP A 84 -2.44 -13.71 -5.51
C ASP A 84 -3.97 -13.51 -5.62
N TRP A 85 -4.67 -14.59 -5.96
CA TRP A 85 -6.11 -14.57 -6.19
C TRP A 85 -6.91 -14.10 -4.96
N ARG A 86 -6.40 -14.32 -3.74
CA ARG A 86 -7.04 -13.88 -2.50
C ARG A 86 -7.01 -12.36 -2.38
N LEU A 87 -5.90 -11.73 -2.78
CA LEU A 87 -5.79 -10.27 -2.80
C LEU A 87 -6.74 -9.68 -3.84
N ARG A 88 -6.80 -10.29 -5.02
CA ARG A 88 -7.72 -9.89 -6.09
C ARG A 88 -9.18 -9.97 -5.65
N ASP A 89 -9.58 -11.07 -5.03
CA ASP A 89 -10.93 -11.26 -4.48
C ASP A 89 -11.26 -10.20 -3.40
N GLN A 90 -10.30 -9.92 -2.52
CA GLN A 90 -10.46 -8.92 -1.46
C GLN A 90 -10.64 -7.49 -2.00
N VAL A 91 -9.94 -7.13 -3.07
CA VAL A 91 -10.07 -5.84 -3.76
C VAL A 91 -11.36 -5.78 -4.58
N ASN A 92 -11.75 -6.88 -5.24
CA ASN A 92 -12.98 -6.93 -6.05
C ASN A 92 -14.22 -6.54 -5.23
N LYS A 93 -14.28 -7.02 -3.98
CA LYS A 93 -15.44 -6.84 -3.09
C LYS A 93 -15.70 -5.41 -2.63
N ARG A 94 -14.69 -4.53 -2.61
CA ARG A 94 -14.80 -3.22 -1.93
C ARG A 94 -13.80 -2.18 -2.44
N THR A 95 -14.25 -0.93 -2.47
CA THR A 95 -13.40 0.23 -2.85
C THR A 95 -12.28 0.47 -1.85
N TRP A 96 -12.52 0.15 -0.58
CA TRP A 96 -11.55 0.25 0.51
C TRP A 96 -11.30 -1.15 1.07
N ALA A 97 -10.20 -1.77 0.69
CA ALA A 97 -9.83 -3.12 1.10
C ALA A 97 -8.78 -3.04 2.23
N ALA A 98 -9.13 -3.58 3.40
CA ALA A 98 -8.22 -3.63 4.55
C ALA A 98 -7.38 -4.92 4.53
N PHE A 99 -6.09 -4.82 4.81
CA PHE A 99 -5.14 -5.93 4.88
C PHE A 99 -4.36 -5.86 6.20
N THR A 100 -4.29 -6.97 6.92
CA THR A 100 -3.53 -7.05 8.17
C THR A 100 -2.13 -7.59 7.88
N LEU A 101 -1.11 -6.83 8.26
CA LEU A 101 0.29 -7.15 8.08
C LEU A 101 0.93 -7.36 9.45
N ARG A 102 1.41 -8.58 9.72
CA ARG A 102 2.06 -8.94 10.98
C ARG A 102 3.54 -9.19 10.80
N ASN A 103 3.94 -9.58 9.59
CA ASN A 103 5.34 -9.89 9.27
C ASN A 103 5.65 -9.63 7.78
N LEU A 104 6.91 -9.88 7.41
CA LEU A 104 7.40 -9.64 6.05
C LEU A 104 6.75 -10.54 4.98
N LYS A 105 6.25 -11.73 5.36
CA LYS A 105 5.53 -12.62 4.43
C LYS A 105 4.16 -12.06 4.06
N ASP A 106 3.52 -11.31 4.96
CA ASP A 106 2.27 -10.59 4.66
C ASP A 106 2.56 -9.33 3.82
N LEU A 107 3.71 -8.68 4.08
CA LEU A 107 4.10 -7.46 3.39
C LEU A 107 4.38 -7.68 1.91
N ALA A 108 5.04 -8.78 1.52
CA ALA A 108 5.44 -8.98 0.13
C ALA A 108 4.24 -9.04 -0.85
N PRO A 109 3.21 -9.88 -0.64
CA PRO A 109 2.02 -9.90 -1.50
C PRO A 109 1.26 -8.56 -1.49
N PHE A 110 1.20 -7.88 -0.34
CA PHE A 110 0.60 -6.55 -0.26
C PHE A 110 1.37 -5.53 -1.12
N MET A 111 2.69 -5.59 -1.13
CA MET A 111 3.52 -4.72 -1.95
C MET A 111 3.36 -4.99 -3.45
N ASP A 112 3.15 -6.24 -3.86
CA ASP A 112 2.84 -6.58 -5.26
C ASP A 112 1.53 -5.95 -5.71
N LEU A 113 0.49 -6.01 -4.86
CA LEU A 113 -0.78 -5.32 -5.10
C LEU A 113 -0.62 -3.80 -5.22
N VAL A 114 0.17 -3.19 -4.34
CA VAL A 114 0.48 -1.76 -4.38
C VAL A 114 1.22 -1.39 -5.67
N LYS A 115 2.18 -2.22 -6.08
CA LYS A 115 2.96 -2.03 -7.30
C LYS A 115 2.08 -2.11 -8.55
N ALA A 116 1.20 -3.10 -8.66
CA ALA A 116 0.24 -3.21 -9.75
C ALA A 116 -0.62 -1.93 -9.88
N LYS A 117 -1.11 -1.39 -8.77
CA LYS A 117 -1.85 -0.13 -8.78
C LYS A 117 -0.98 1.07 -9.16
N TYR A 118 0.25 1.14 -8.64
CA TYR A 118 1.20 2.20 -9.01
C TYR A 118 1.48 2.19 -10.52
N GLU A 119 1.77 1.03 -11.09
CA GLU A 119 2.05 0.87 -12.52
C GLU A 119 0.85 1.23 -13.37
N HIS A 120 -0.34 0.83 -12.97
CA HIS A 120 -1.58 1.25 -13.62
C HIS A 120 -1.74 2.77 -13.65
N ILE A 121 -1.57 3.44 -12.51
CA ILE A 121 -1.69 4.92 -12.45
C ILE A 121 -0.63 5.56 -13.36
N ASN A 122 0.60 5.05 -13.33
CA ASN A 122 1.69 5.54 -14.16
C ASN A 122 1.41 5.33 -15.67
N GLN A 123 0.82 4.20 -16.06
CA GLN A 123 0.38 3.95 -17.44
C GLN A 123 -0.71 4.93 -17.87
N GLU A 124 -1.67 5.23 -16.99
CA GLU A 124 -2.72 6.22 -17.28
C GLU A 124 -2.16 7.63 -17.45
N ALA A 125 -1.20 8.03 -16.63
CA ALA A 125 -0.59 9.35 -16.67
C ALA A 125 0.34 9.54 -17.89
N THR A 126 1.06 8.49 -18.28
CA THR A 126 2.11 8.58 -19.32
C THR A 126 1.67 8.05 -20.70
N GLY A 127 0.58 7.28 -20.77
CA GLY A 127 0.16 6.58 -21.97
C GLY A 127 1.13 5.47 -22.43
N LYS A 128 2.17 5.16 -21.63
CA LYS A 128 3.21 4.18 -21.94
C LYS A 128 3.10 2.97 -21.01
N GLN A 129 3.32 1.76 -21.53
CA GLN A 129 3.54 0.59 -20.68
C GLN A 129 4.81 0.79 -19.83
N PRO A 130 4.84 0.38 -18.56
CA PRO A 130 5.99 0.60 -17.69
C PRO A 130 7.14 -0.29 -18.17
N GLU A 131 8.33 0.30 -18.32
CA GLU A 131 9.56 -0.49 -18.39
C GLU A 131 9.76 -1.18 -17.03
N LEU A 132 9.49 -2.49 -16.99
CA LEU A 132 9.81 -3.37 -15.87
C LEU A 132 11.33 -3.37 -15.66
N ARG A 133 11.84 -2.47 -14.81
CA ARG A 133 13.17 -2.68 -14.24
C ARG A 133 13.06 -3.66 -13.09
N PRO A 134 13.94 -4.69 -13.03
CA PRO A 134 13.92 -5.64 -11.94
C PRO A 134 14.23 -4.91 -10.63
N ILE A 135 13.30 -5.02 -9.67
CA ILE A 135 13.54 -4.65 -8.29
C ILE A 135 14.15 -5.89 -7.64
N ALA A 136 15.40 -5.79 -7.19
CA ALA A 136 16.04 -6.88 -6.45
C ALA A 136 15.32 -7.08 -5.10
N PHE A 137 14.93 -8.33 -4.83
CA PHE A 137 14.25 -8.77 -3.62
C PHE A 137 15.21 -9.05 -2.47
#